data_AF-A0A0U5F242-F1
#
_entry.id   AF-A0A0U5F242-F1
#
_cell.length_a   1.000
_cell.length_b   1.000
_cell.length_c   1.000
_cell.angle_alpha   90.00
_cell.angle_beta   90.00
_cell.angle_gamma   90.00
#
_symmetry.space_group_name_H-M   'P 1'
#
loop_
_entity.id
_entity.type
_entity.pdbx_description
1 polymer ?
#
loop_
_entity_poly.entity_id
_entity_poly.type
_entity_poly.pdbx_seq_one_letter_code
_entity_poly.pdbx_strand_id
1 'polypeptide(L)'
;MRYHPFLHATPVLLLSLAGCKVTGAPSFPLAGAYFPSWMLCGMLGIAVAVGLRVLFLATDIDAALRLRLFTYVSLGTITALLFWLVAFGP
;
A
#
# COMPACT_ATOMS: atom_id res chain seq x y z
N MET A 1 -20.73 -34.60 9.65
CA MET A 1 -19.47 -34.07 9.08
C MET A 1 -19.55 -32.54 9.07
N ARG A 2 -18.67 -31.87 9.84
CA ARG A 2 -18.65 -30.42 10.11
C ARG A 2 -17.87 -29.67 9.00
N TYR A 3 -18.55 -29.17 7.96
CA TYR A 3 -17.94 -28.37 6.89
C TYR A 3 -18.09 -26.84 7.08
N HIS A 4 -18.79 -26.40 8.13
CA HIS A 4 -19.13 -24.98 8.34
C HIS A 4 -17.95 -24.00 8.55
N PRO A 5 -16.81 -24.35 9.21
CA PRO A 5 -15.76 -23.34 9.44
C PRO A 5 -14.99 -23.00 8.16
N PHE A 6 -14.86 -23.94 7.22
CA PHE A 6 -14.17 -23.73 5.95
C PHE A 6 -14.98 -22.90 4.96
N LEU A 7 -16.33 -22.97 5.03
CA LEU A 7 -17.22 -22.22 4.14
C LEU A 7 -17.28 -20.72 4.46
N HIS A 8 -16.99 -20.34 5.71
CA HIS A 8 -16.94 -18.93 6.14
C HIS A 8 -15.54 -18.31 5.98
N ALA A 9 -14.49 -19.14 5.93
CA ALA A 9 -13.12 -18.66 5.73
C ALA A 9 -12.86 -18.21 4.28
N THR A 10 -13.52 -18.84 3.30
CA THR A 10 -13.39 -18.52 1.88
C THR A 10 -13.80 -17.09 1.49
N PRO A 11 -14.96 -16.53 1.91
CA PRO A 11 -15.31 -15.16 1.55
C PRO A 11 -14.38 -14.12 2.21
N VAL A 12 -13.91 -14.37 3.44
CA VAL A 12 -12.97 -13.49 4.15
C VAL A 12 -11.62 -13.45 3.42
N LEU A 13 -11.15 -14.60 2.95
CA LEU A 13 -9.90 -14.71 2.18
C LEU A 13 -10.02 -14.08 0.77
N LEU A 14 -11.20 -14.06 0.18
CA LEU A 14 -11.44 -13.40 -1.12
C LEU A 14 -11.54 -11.88 -0.97
N LEU A 15 -12.06 -11.39 0.17
CA LEU A 15 -12.15 -9.96 0.46
C LEU A 15 -10.78 -9.28 0.53
N SER A 16 -9.75 -9.97 1.02
CA SER A 16 -8.38 -9.43 1.09
C SER A 16 -7.71 -9.28 -0.29
N LEU A 17 -8.25 -9.92 -1.34
CA LEU A 17 -7.80 -9.78 -2.72
C LEU A 17 -8.64 -8.80 -3.54
N ALA A 18 -9.63 -8.11 -2.96
CA ALA A 18 -10.54 -7.21 -3.69
C ALA A 18 -9.83 -6.07 -4.44
N GLY A 19 -8.60 -5.72 -4.06
CA GLY A 19 -7.76 -4.73 -4.77
C GLY A 19 -6.99 -5.28 -5.97
N CYS A 20 -6.98 -6.60 -6.19
CA CYS A 20 -6.26 -7.25 -7.29
C CYS A 20 -7.15 -7.34 -8.54
N LYS A 21 -6.74 -6.70 -9.64
CA LYS A 21 -7.42 -6.81 -10.95
C LYS A 21 -6.64 -7.73 -11.88
N VAL A 22 -7.34 -8.68 -12.53
CA VAL A 22 -6.74 -9.63 -13.51
C VAL A 22 -6.28 -8.92 -14.78
N THR A 23 -6.89 -7.79 -15.13
CA THR A 23 -6.54 -6.94 -16.27
C THR A 23 -5.20 -6.20 -16.11
N GLY A 24 -4.52 -6.36 -14.98
CA GLY A 24 -3.25 -5.71 -14.69
C GLY A 24 -3.40 -4.26 -14.23
N ALA A 25 -2.26 -3.66 -13.85
CA ALA A 25 -2.19 -2.27 -13.43
C ALA A 25 -2.41 -1.31 -14.61
N PRO A 26 -3.20 -0.21 -14.47
CA PRO A 26 -3.28 0.80 -15.51
C PRO A 26 -1.89 1.37 -15.80
N SER A 27 -1.57 1.52 -17.08
CA SER A 27 -0.30 2.09 -17.55
C SER A 27 -0.54 3.42 -18.24
N PHE A 28 0.38 4.36 -18.05
CA PHE A 28 0.32 5.70 -18.61
C PHE A 28 1.44 5.90 -19.63
N PRO A 29 1.14 6.40 -20.85
CA PRO A 29 2.16 6.76 -21.81
C PRO A 29 2.85 8.06 -21.38
N LEU A 30 4.16 8.02 -21.14
CA LEU A 30 4.99 9.17 -20.77
C LEU A 30 6.27 9.12 -21.60
N ALA A 31 6.54 10.16 -22.38
CA ALA A 31 7.76 10.29 -23.20
C ALA A 31 8.06 9.06 -24.09
N GLY A 32 7.02 8.40 -24.61
CA GLY A 32 7.16 7.21 -25.46
C GLY A 32 7.37 5.89 -24.71
N ALA A 33 7.40 5.91 -23.38
CA ALA A 33 7.44 4.72 -22.52
C ALA A 33 6.11 4.54 -21.75
N TYR A 34 5.81 3.30 -21.34
CA TYR A 34 4.61 2.97 -20.56
C TYR A 34 4.99 2.74 -19.10
N PHE A 35 4.55 3.63 -18.21
CA PHE A 35 4.78 3.48 -16.78
C PHE A 35 3.54 2.96 -16.07
N PRO A 36 3.67 1.95 -15.21
CA PRO A 36 2.54 1.45 -14.46
C PRO A 36 2.21 2.40 -13.30
N SER A 37 0.92 2.56 -13.04
CA SER A 37 0.37 3.37 -11.94
C SER A 37 0.98 3.07 -10.57
N TRP A 38 1.41 1.83 -10.31
CA TRP A 38 1.94 1.45 -9.00
C TRP A 38 3.29 2.11 -8.72
N MET A 39 4.08 2.42 -9.76
CA MET A 39 5.32 3.16 -9.60
C MET A 39 5.05 4.59 -9.10
N LEU A 40 4.02 5.24 -9.65
CA LEU A 40 3.59 6.57 -9.20
C LEU A 40 3.09 6.52 -7.74
N CYS A 41 2.26 5.54 -7.39
CA CYS A 41 1.82 5.33 -6.01
C CYS A 41 2.99 5.07 -5.07
N GLY A 42 3.98 4.27 -5.51
CA GLY A 42 5.20 3.99 -4.76
C GLY A 42 6.03 5.25 -4.50
N MET A 43 6.19 6.12 -5.50
CA MET A 43 6.88 7.40 -5.33
C MET A 43 6.17 8.30 -4.31
N LEU A 44 4.83 8.36 -4.35
CA LEU A 44 4.04 9.08 -3.33
C LEU A 44 4.22 8.47 -1.94
N GLY A 45 4.19 7.15 -1.82
CA GLY A 45 4.46 6.45 -0.56
C GLY A 45 5.85 6.76 0.01
N ILE A 46 6.88 6.80 -0.84
CA ILE A 46 8.24 7.19 -0.45
C ILE A 46 8.26 8.64 0.04
N ALA A 47 7.65 9.57 -0.70
CA ALA A 47 7.60 10.98 -0.30
C ALA A 47 6.93 11.16 1.07
N VAL A 48 5.82 10.46 1.31
CA VAL A 48 5.11 10.48 2.60
C VAL A 48 5.94 9.84 3.71
N ALA A 49 6.59 8.70 3.47
CA ALA A 49 7.46 8.06 4.47
C ALA A 49 8.63 8.96 4.88
N VAL A 50 9.24 9.67 3.93
CA VAL A 50 10.30 10.66 4.21
C VAL A 50 9.73 11.83 5.00
N GLY A 51 8.57 12.37 4.61
CA GLY A 51 7.92 13.46 5.34
C GLY A 51 7.56 13.09 6.79
N LEU A 52 7.02 11.90 7.00
CA LEU A 52 6.72 11.36 8.33
C LEU A 52 7.98 11.17 9.17
N ARG A 53 9.08 10.72 8.56
CA ARG A 53 10.37 10.62 9.27
C ARG A 53 10.88 11.97 9.74
N VAL A 54 10.78 13.01 8.90
CA VAL A 54 11.16 14.37 9.30
C VAL A 54 10.27 14.86 10.44
N LEU A 55 8.96 14.65 10.34
CA LEU A 55 8.00 15.04 11.37
C LEU A 55 8.26 14.34 12.72
N PHE A 56 8.44 13.02 12.71
CA PHE A 56 8.67 12.25 13.94
C PHE A 56 10.01 12.53 14.59
N LEU A 57 11.02 12.87 13.79
CA LEU A 57 12.29 13.35 14.32
C LEU A 57 12.14 14.73 14.97
N ALA A 58 11.33 15.61 14.40
CA ALA A 58 11.05 16.93 14.98
C ALA A 58 10.22 16.85 16.28
N THR A 59 9.41 15.81 16.45
CA THR A 59 8.55 15.61 17.64
C THR A 59 9.13 14.63 18.67
N ASP A 60 10.38 14.17 18.50
CA ASP A 60 11.08 13.19 19.37
C ASP A 60 10.44 11.78 19.47
N ILE A 61 9.34 11.54 18.73
CA ILE A 61 8.64 10.24 18.70
C ILE A 61 9.56 9.14 18.16
N ASP A 62 10.45 9.49 17.24
CA ASP A 62 11.38 8.56 16.60
C ASP A 62 12.31 7.86 17.61
N ALA A 63 12.59 8.47 18.77
CA ALA A 63 13.38 7.86 19.84
C ALA A 63 12.69 6.67 20.52
N ALA A 64 11.35 6.63 20.50
CA ALA A 64 10.57 5.53 21.07
C ALA A 64 10.43 4.32 20.12
N LEU A 65 10.71 4.48 18.83
CA LEU A 65 10.56 3.41 17.83
C LEU A 65 11.77 2.47 17.84
N ARG A 66 11.57 1.21 18.23
CA ARG A 66 12.61 0.16 18.12
C ARG A 66 12.83 -0.33 16.68
N LEU A 67 11.79 -0.31 15.84
CA LEU A 67 11.79 -0.85 14.47
C LEU A 67 11.55 0.24 13.42
N ARG A 68 12.30 1.34 13.49
CA ARG A 68 12.13 2.56 12.67
C ARG A 68 11.98 2.26 11.18
N LEU A 69 12.89 1.48 10.60
CA LEU A 69 12.84 1.15 9.17
C LEU A 69 11.54 0.43 8.79
N PHE A 70 11.13 -0.56 9.59
CA PHE A 70 9.89 -1.31 9.33
C PHE A 70 8.66 -0.40 9.42
N THR A 71 8.60 0.48 10.42
CA THR A 71 7.49 1.42 10.59
C THR A 71 7.38 2.43 9.45
N TYR A 72 8.49 3.04 9.02
CA TYR A 72 8.44 4.00 7.91
C TYR A 72 8.12 3.32 6.57
N VAL A 73 8.68 2.12 6.33
CA VAL A 73 8.35 1.35 5.12
C VAL A 73 6.89 0.94 5.13
N SER A 74 6.34 0.48 6.27
CA SER A 74 4.93 0.10 6.36
C SER A 74 3.99 1.29 6.19
N LEU A 75 4.32 2.45 6.77
CA LEU A 75 3.54 3.67 6.56
C LEU A 75 3.56 4.09 5.08
N GLY A 76 4.72 4.07 4.44
CA GLY A 76 4.86 4.37 3.01
C GLY A 76 4.08 3.39 2.12
N THR A 77 4.13 2.08 2.40
CA THR A 77 3.37 1.09 1.63
C THR A 77 1.88 1.22 1.86
N ILE A 78 1.42 1.45 3.09
CA ILE A 78 0.02 1.73 3.39
C ILE A 78 -0.45 2.95 2.61
N THR A 79 0.31 4.05 2.60
CA THR A 79 -0.06 5.24 1.84
C THR A 79 -0.12 4.99 0.33
N ALA A 80 0.86 4.27 -0.23
CA ALA A 80 0.86 3.91 -1.64
C ALA A 80 -0.36 3.05 -2.01
N LEU A 81 -0.71 2.06 -1.17
CA LEU A 81 -1.86 1.19 -1.37
C LEU A 81 -3.19 1.92 -1.17
N LEU A 82 -3.28 2.84 -0.21
CA LEU A 82 -4.45 3.69 -0.01
C LEU A 82 -4.68 4.60 -1.20
N PHE A 83 -3.62 5.26 -1.69
CA PHE A 83 -3.72 6.10 -2.87
C PHE A 83 -4.11 5.29 -4.11
N TRP A 84 -3.53 4.10 -4.28
CA TRP A 84 -3.95 3.16 -5.32
C TRP A 84 -5.44 2.81 -5.22
N LEU A 85 -5.92 2.45 -4.02
CA LEU A 85 -7.30 2.07 -3.81
C LEU A 85 -8.27 3.23 -4.07
N VAL A 86 -7.89 4.45 -3.69
CA VAL A 86 -8.72 5.65 -3.92
C VAL A 86 -8.73 6.06 -5.39
N ALA A 87 -7.59 5.97 -6.08
CA ALA A 87 -7.46 6.44 -7.47
C ALA A 87 -7.84 5.37 -8.52
N PHE A 88 -7.59 4.09 -8.24
CA PHE A 88 -7.70 2.97 -9.18
C PHE A 88 -8.44 1.75 -8.61
N GLY A 89 -8.98 1.86 -7.39
CA GLY A 89 -9.76 0.81 -6.74
C GLY A 89 -10.88 0.28 -7.62
N PRO A 90 -11.50 -0.85 -7.21
CA PRO A 90 -12.53 -1.55 -7.96
C PRO A 90 -13.46 -0.61 -8.72
#